data_AF-A0A3C1X5Y8-F1
#
_entry.id   AF-A0A3C1X5Y8-F1
#
_cell.length_a   1.000
_cell.length_b   1.000
_cell.length_c   1.000
_cell.angle_alpha   90.00
_cell.angle_beta   90.00
_cell.angle_gamma   90.00
#
_symmetry.space_group_name_H-M   'P 1'
#
loop_
_entity.id
_entity.type
_entity.pdbx_description
1 polymer ?
#
loop_
_entity_poly.entity_id
_entity_poly.type
_entity_poly.pdbx_seq_one_letter_code
_entity_poly.pdbx_strand_id
1 'polypeptide(L)'
;MPKFVQLCACCVGNRWSLASQRQESLSEKVHFGRSTLPSAVCGGSIFGLVFRVGCVIRLVSDAGPLKGVGSMTISMTDYFRDRKSDRKKETRYINVINKDNCTSCNSCANVCPVDCIYEVVSPVPSESYHQIDTSRCIGCQMCYRSPNDSSEFYQLTICPWNAIDMLHNPNSKPDDVSVLLPYYRGASTDLPWPKLEEYGYQLFLDGEVFLPASEKSLHRVFQLFQEQSWMYSEEDNVQIVQSEVEEGTGYVRYRATEEGRELLDCMYQGWKRIFMD
;
A
#
# COMPACT_ATOMS: atom_id res chain seq x y z
N MET A 1 -12.81 -11.91 -25.16
CA MET A 1 -14.28 -11.74 -25.17
C MET A 1 -14.90 -12.97 -25.83
N PRO A 2 -16.14 -13.39 -25.52
CA PRO A 2 -16.95 -13.23 -24.30
C PRO A 2 -17.23 -14.61 -23.62
N LYS A 3 -17.35 -14.71 -22.29
CA LYS A 3 -18.58 -14.61 -21.47
C LYS A 3 -19.71 -15.55 -21.91
N PHE A 4 -19.79 -16.72 -21.26
CA PHE A 4 -21.04 -17.48 -21.15
C PHE A 4 -21.92 -16.83 -20.06
N VAL A 5 -23.02 -16.25 -20.50
CA VAL A 5 -24.12 -15.78 -19.64
C VAL A 5 -25.12 -16.92 -19.54
N GLN A 6 -25.35 -17.40 -18.33
CA GLN A 6 -26.41 -18.36 -18.03
C GLN A 6 -27.74 -17.60 -17.96
N LEU A 7 -28.47 -17.62 -19.07
CA LEU A 7 -29.85 -17.14 -19.15
C LEU A 7 -30.77 -18.15 -18.48
N CYS A 8 -31.36 -17.76 -17.37
CA CYS A 8 -32.49 -18.46 -16.78
C CYS A 8 -33.72 -18.17 -17.64
N ALA A 9 -34.24 -19.22 -18.28
CA ALA A 9 -35.40 -19.14 -19.15
C ALA A 9 -36.68 -19.05 -18.31
N CYS A 10 -37.35 -17.90 -18.33
CA CYS A 10 -38.77 -17.81 -17.98
C CYS A 10 -39.59 -17.94 -19.27
N CYS A 11 -40.10 -19.13 -19.53
CA CYS A 11 -41.12 -19.36 -20.55
C CYS A 11 -42.46 -18.85 -20.04
N VAL A 12 -42.95 -17.73 -20.58
CA VAL A 12 -44.37 -17.37 -20.55
C VAL A 12 -44.77 -16.88 -21.94
N GLY A 13 -45.66 -17.62 -22.59
CA GLY A 13 -46.64 -17.09 -23.55
C GLY A 13 -46.13 -16.69 -24.94
N ASN A 14 -46.54 -17.47 -25.94
CA ASN A 14 -46.28 -17.30 -27.37
C ASN A 14 -46.81 -15.97 -27.96
N ARG A 15 -45.93 -14.98 -28.19
CA ARG A 15 -45.95 -14.13 -29.40
C ARG A 15 -44.69 -13.24 -29.50
N TRP A 16 -44.04 -13.25 -30.67
CA TRP A 16 -42.99 -12.30 -31.02
C TRP A 16 -43.65 -11.02 -31.57
N SER A 17 -43.27 -9.86 -31.04
CA SER A 17 -43.60 -8.55 -31.59
C SER A 17 -42.40 -7.63 -31.40
N LEU A 18 -41.80 -7.20 -32.52
CA LEU A 18 -40.84 -6.09 -32.57
C LEU A 18 -41.63 -4.78 -32.43
N ALA A 19 -41.40 -4.06 -31.34
CA ALA A 19 -41.84 -2.67 -31.21
C ALA A 19 -40.75 -1.86 -30.54
N SER A 20 -40.15 -0.95 -31.31
CA SER A 20 -39.34 0.16 -30.82
C SER A 20 -40.21 1.13 -30.06
N GLN A 21 -39.79 1.65 -28.91
CA GLN A 21 -40.12 3.02 -28.49
C GLN A 21 -39.28 3.49 -27.30
N ARG A 22 -38.43 4.48 -27.61
CA ARG A 22 -38.22 5.74 -26.90
C ARG A 22 -38.58 5.76 -25.40
N GLN A 23 -37.56 5.87 -24.56
CA GLN A 23 -37.72 6.12 -23.13
C GLN A 23 -37.83 7.63 -22.92
N GLU A 24 -39.05 8.12 -22.68
CA GLU A 24 -39.30 9.47 -22.17
C GLU A 24 -39.24 9.45 -20.64
N SER A 25 -38.57 10.47 -20.12
CA SER A 25 -38.38 10.80 -18.71
C SER A 25 -39.69 11.17 -18.04
N LEU A 26 -39.96 10.64 -16.85
CA LEU A 26 -40.78 11.35 -15.86
C LEU A 26 -40.26 11.11 -14.44
N SER A 27 -39.90 12.22 -13.81
CA SER A 27 -39.70 12.40 -12.39
C SER A 27 -41.03 12.36 -11.66
N GLU A 28 -41.14 11.65 -10.54
CA GLU A 28 -42.12 12.01 -9.52
C GLU A 28 -41.65 11.63 -8.12
N LYS A 29 -41.67 12.63 -7.24
CA LYS A 29 -41.40 12.54 -5.80
C LYS A 29 -42.66 12.05 -5.10
N VAL A 30 -42.52 11.13 -4.13
CA VAL A 30 -43.55 10.93 -3.10
C VAL A 30 -42.88 10.78 -1.73
N HIS A 31 -43.34 11.61 -0.79
CA HIS A 31 -43.09 11.57 0.65
C HIS A 31 -44.34 11.02 1.37
N PHE A 32 -44.18 10.75 2.68
CA PHE A 32 -45.15 10.23 3.68
C PHE A 32 -45.27 8.70 3.73
N GLY A 33 -45.27 8.04 4.88
CA GLY A 33 -45.31 8.50 6.27
C GLY A 33 -45.22 7.33 7.26
N ARG A 34 -45.00 7.66 8.53
CA ARG A 34 -44.97 6.80 9.72
C ARG A 34 -46.20 5.86 9.82
N SER A 35 -45.99 4.60 10.17
CA SER A 35 -47.03 3.74 10.74
C SER A 35 -46.48 2.83 11.86
N THR A 36 -46.89 3.21 13.06
CA THR A 36 -47.11 2.45 14.30
C THR A 36 -47.13 0.92 14.24
N LEU A 37 -46.39 0.31 15.19
CA LEU A 37 -46.50 -1.08 15.65
C LEU A 37 -47.87 -1.36 16.27
N PRO A 38 -48.43 -2.58 16.13
CA PRO A 38 -49.39 -3.11 17.07
C PRO A 38 -48.76 -4.19 17.96
N SER A 39 -48.95 -4.01 19.26
CA SER A 39 -48.75 -4.99 20.32
C SER A 39 -49.79 -6.09 20.21
N ALA A 40 -49.37 -7.36 20.12
CA ALA A 40 -50.27 -8.51 20.19
C ALA A 40 -49.95 -9.36 21.43
N VAL A 41 -51.02 -9.61 22.18
CA VAL A 41 -51.11 -10.19 23.51
C VAL A 41 -50.81 -11.70 23.48
N CYS A 42 -50.08 -12.15 24.51
CA CYS A 42 -49.79 -13.55 24.80
C CYS A 42 -51.08 -14.38 25.01
N GLY A 43 -51.22 -15.47 24.27
CA GLY A 43 -52.17 -16.54 24.53
C GLY A 43 -51.47 -17.88 24.33
N GLY A 44 -51.23 -18.61 25.42
CA GLY A 44 -50.60 -19.91 25.39
C GLY A 44 -51.52 -20.98 24.80
N SER A 45 -50.93 -21.88 24.02
CA SER A 45 -51.44 -23.24 23.83
C SER A 45 -50.29 -24.16 23.47
N ILE A 46 -50.13 -25.17 24.31
CA ILE A 46 -49.10 -26.19 24.26
C ILE A 46 -49.48 -27.14 23.12
N PHE A 47 -48.71 -27.16 22.04
CA PHE A 47 -48.71 -28.27 21.09
C PHE A 47 -47.27 -28.63 20.78
N GLY A 48 -46.88 -29.79 21.30
CA GLY A 48 -45.60 -30.41 21.00
C GLY A 48 -45.52 -30.75 19.53
N LEU A 49 -44.53 -30.17 18.85
CA LEU A 49 -44.09 -30.62 17.54
C LEU A 49 -42.71 -31.24 17.71
N VAL A 50 -42.65 -32.51 17.37
CA VAL A 50 -41.48 -33.38 17.35
C VAL A 50 -40.38 -32.72 16.52
N PHE A 51 -39.27 -32.33 17.18
CA PHE A 51 -38.10 -31.79 16.51
C PHE A 51 -37.41 -32.90 15.71
N ARG A 52 -37.50 -32.77 14.40
CA ARG A 52 -36.76 -33.58 13.44
C ARG A 52 -35.27 -33.17 13.52
N VAL A 53 -34.45 -34.20 13.68
CA VAL A 53 -32.98 -34.21 13.65
C VAL A 53 -32.39 -33.25 12.63
N GLY A 54 -31.37 -32.49 13.07
CA GLY A 54 -30.27 -32.07 12.21
C GLY A 54 -30.34 -30.66 11.62
N CYS A 55 -30.13 -29.64 12.45
CA CYS A 55 -29.42 -28.43 11.99
C CYS A 55 -28.79 -27.75 13.20
N VAL A 56 -27.54 -28.11 13.51
CA VAL A 56 -26.71 -27.34 14.44
C VAL A 56 -26.36 -26.06 13.71
N ILE A 57 -27.11 -24.98 13.98
CA ILE A 57 -26.71 -23.64 13.60
C ILE A 57 -25.48 -23.34 14.46
N ARG A 58 -24.29 -23.59 13.90
CA ARG A 58 -23.05 -23.00 14.41
C ARG A 58 -23.21 -21.50 14.26
N LEU A 59 -23.54 -20.83 15.35
CA LEU A 59 -23.29 -19.40 15.49
C LEU A 59 -21.76 -19.24 15.44
N VAL A 60 -21.24 -19.04 14.23
CA VAL A 60 -19.85 -18.63 14.04
C VAL A 60 -19.79 -17.21 14.57
N SER A 61 -19.33 -17.08 15.81
CA SER A 61 -19.02 -15.79 16.42
C SER A 61 -17.67 -15.31 15.90
N ASP A 62 -17.52 -15.19 14.57
CA ASP A 62 -16.38 -14.50 13.96
C ASP A 62 -16.67 -13.00 13.95
N ALA A 63 -16.79 -12.44 15.15
CA ALA A 63 -16.50 -11.03 15.36
C ALA A 63 -14.97 -10.90 15.30
N GLY A 64 -14.43 -10.85 14.08
CA GLY A 64 -13.09 -10.33 13.87
C GLY A 64 -12.98 -8.93 14.50
N PRO A 65 -11.78 -8.49 14.93
CA PRO A 65 -11.63 -7.20 15.60
C PRO A 65 -12.26 -6.12 14.75
N LEU A 66 -13.31 -5.48 15.28
CA LEU A 66 -13.82 -4.24 14.71
C LEU A 66 -12.63 -3.28 14.73
N LYS A 67 -12.11 -2.92 13.55
CA LYS A 67 -11.11 -1.85 13.40
C LYS A 67 -11.69 -0.64 14.14
N GLY A 68 -11.15 -0.36 15.33
CA GLY A 68 -11.58 0.75 16.15
C GLY A 68 -11.48 2.01 15.31
N VAL A 69 -12.56 2.78 15.27
CA VAL A 69 -12.56 4.15 14.78
C VAL A 69 -11.66 4.94 15.73
N GLY A 70 -10.40 5.03 15.34
CA GLY A 70 -9.33 5.74 16.02
C GLY A 70 -8.35 6.21 14.97
N SER A 71 -8.65 7.39 14.42
CA SER A 71 -7.81 8.15 13.50
C SER A 71 -6.51 8.60 14.20
N MET A 72 -5.61 7.67 14.44
CA MET A 72 -4.21 7.96 14.78
C MET A 72 -3.36 7.04 13.91
N THR A 73 -2.48 7.63 13.12
CA THR A 73 -1.54 6.84 12.32
C THR A 73 -0.72 5.95 13.22
N ILE A 74 -0.38 4.77 12.70
CA ILE A 74 0.47 3.83 13.41
C ILE A 74 1.88 4.45 13.46
N SER A 75 2.33 4.77 14.66
CA SER A 75 3.69 5.24 14.87
C SER A 75 4.68 4.17 14.38
N MET A 76 5.86 4.59 13.96
CA MET A 76 6.91 3.69 13.50
C MET A 76 7.18 2.52 14.45
N THR A 77 7.31 2.82 15.74
CA THR A 77 7.61 1.84 16.79
C THR A 77 6.48 0.84 16.98
N ASP A 78 5.23 1.30 16.91
CA ASP A 78 4.06 0.44 17.01
C ASP A 78 3.88 -0.42 15.74
N TYR A 79 4.18 0.15 14.57
CA TYR A 79 4.11 -0.56 13.29
C TYR A 79 5.03 -1.78 13.28
N PHE A 80 6.29 -1.60 13.69
CA PHE A 80 7.26 -2.69 13.72
C PHE A 80 7.03 -3.71 14.82
N ARG A 81 6.35 -3.34 15.91
CA ARG A 81 5.93 -4.27 16.97
C ARG A 81 4.91 -5.28 16.47
N ASP A 82 3.90 -4.82 15.75
CA ASP A 82 2.76 -5.63 15.28
C ASP A 82 2.80 -5.86 13.76
N ARG A 83 4.00 -5.82 13.16
CA ARG A 83 4.19 -5.94 11.72
C ARG A 83 3.76 -7.31 11.22
N LYS A 84 2.75 -7.32 10.34
CA LYS A 84 2.34 -8.51 9.58
C LYS A 84 3.39 -8.87 8.54
N SER A 85 3.34 -10.12 8.05
CA SER A 85 4.26 -10.65 7.05
C SER A 85 4.26 -9.90 5.72
N ASP A 86 5.37 -10.02 5.00
CA ASP A 86 5.59 -9.50 3.66
C ASP A 86 4.57 -10.03 2.64
N ARG A 87 4.47 -9.32 1.49
CA ARG A 87 3.63 -9.76 0.39
C ARG A 87 4.18 -11.07 -0.21
N LYS A 88 3.29 -11.92 -0.71
CA LYS A 88 3.68 -13.19 -1.36
C LYS A 88 4.13 -13.03 -2.81
N LYS A 89 3.72 -11.97 -3.48
CA LYS A 89 3.96 -11.75 -4.92
C LYS A 89 4.42 -10.32 -5.15
N GLU A 90 5.46 -10.18 -5.96
CA GLU A 90 5.95 -8.88 -6.41
C GLU A 90 4.90 -8.15 -7.25
N THR A 91 4.75 -6.86 -6.94
CA THR A 91 3.79 -5.97 -7.59
C THR A 91 4.44 -5.27 -8.77
N ARG A 92 3.67 -4.80 -9.75
CA ARG A 92 4.25 -4.09 -10.90
C ARG A 92 4.76 -2.70 -10.57
N TYR A 93 4.19 -2.10 -9.52
CA TYR A 93 4.52 -0.76 -9.05
C TYR A 93 4.78 -0.79 -7.56
N ILE A 94 5.63 0.12 -7.11
CA ILE A 94 5.86 0.43 -5.70
C ILE A 94 5.75 1.94 -5.52
N ASN A 95 5.42 2.35 -4.30
CA ASN A 95 5.31 3.76 -3.94
C ASN A 95 6.31 4.04 -2.83
N VAL A 96 6.99 5.18 -2.94
CA VAL A 96 7.92 5.69 -1.94
C VAL A 96 7.51 7.13 -1.63
N ILE A 97 7.62 7.54 -0.37
CA ILE A 97 7.30 8.91 0.04
C ILE A 97 8.62 9.68 0.09
N ASN A 98 8.62 10.91 -0.40
CA ASN A 98 9.71 11.85 -0.23
C ASN A 98 9.50 12.60 1.10
N LYS A 99 10.43 12.38 2.04
CA LYS A 99 10.50 13.05 3.35
C LYS A 99 10.35 14.56 3.28
N ASP A 100 11.02 15.25 2.35
CA ASP A 100 11.07 16.72 2.29
C ASP A 100 9.73 17.36 1.88
N ASN A 101 8.90 16.61 1.17
CA ASN A 101 7.58 17.06 0.73
C ASN A 101 6.45 16.58 1.67
N CYS A 102 6.73 15.69 2.60
CA CYS A 102 5.72 15.09 3.47
C CYS A 102 5.53 15.90 4.75
N THR A 103 4.28 16.21 5.11
CA THR A 103 3.94 16.98 6.33
C THR A 103 3.23 16.14 7.40
N SER A 104 3.36 14.82 7.32
CA SER A 104 2.62 13.83 8.11
C SER A 104 1.09 14.06 8.25
N CYS A 105 0.41 14.50 7.19
CA CYS A 105 -1.04 14.78 7.20
C CYS A 105 -1.98 13.56 7.34
N ASN A 106 -1.44 12.34 7.30
CA ASN A 106 -2.15 11.06 7.48
C ASN A 106 -3.16 10.66 6.39
N SER A 107 -3.32 11.47 5.33
CA SER A 107 -4.26 11.17 4.23
C SER A 107 -3.95 9.87 3.50
N CYS A 108 -2.66 9.60 3.22
CA CYS A 108 -2.24 8.37 2.53
C CYS A 108 -2.36 7.13 3.41
N ALA A 109 -2.04 7.23 4.70
CA ALA A 109 -2.09 6.11 5.64
C ALA A 109 -3.53 5.60 5.82
N ASN A 110 -4.50 6.52 5.94
CA ASN A 110 -5.91 6.18 6.15
C ASN A 110 -6.57 5.44 4.97
N VAL A 111 -6.06 5.61 3.75
CA VAL A 111 -6.61 4.97 2.55
C VAL A 111 -5.88 3.67 2.17
N CYS A 112 -4.77 3.35 2.83
CA CYS A 112 -3.97 2.19 2.48
C CYS A 112 -4.68 0.88 2.87
N PRO A 113 -5.05 0.00 1.93
CA PRO A 113 -5.82 -1.21 2.23
C PRO A 113 -5.04 -2.27 3.04
N VAL A 114 -3.70 -2.17 3.03
CA VAL A 114 -2.81 -3.13 3.71
C VAL A 114 -2.12 -2.55 4.95
N ASP A 115 -2.44 -1.30 5.30
CA ASP A 115 -1.89 -0.58 6.46
C ASP A 115 -0.34 -0.66 6.52
N CYS A 116 0.35 -0.37 5.41
CA CYS A 116 1.83 -0.46 5.27
C CYS A 116 2.55 0.89 5.28
N ILE A 117 1.87 1.95 5.71
CA ILE A 117 2.41 3.30 5.81
C ILE A 117 2.42 3.66 7.29
N TYR A 118 3.58 4.07 7.79
CA TYR A 118 3.79 4.40 9.20
C TYR A 118 4.39 5.80 9.32
N GLU A 119 4.21 6.43 10.47
CA GLU A 119 4.72 7.77 10.75
C GLU A 119 6.06 7.70 11.48
N VAL A 120 7.06 8.40 10.92
CA VAL A 120 8.34 8.67 11.57
C VAL A 120 8.23 10.00 12.29
N VAL A 121 8.11 9.92 13.62
CA VAL A 121 7.91 11.09 14.47
C VAL A 121 9.25 11.79 14.72
N SER A 122 9.34 13.07 14.37
CA SER A 122 10.44 13.95 14.77
C SER A 122 10.06 14.75 16.02
N PRO A 123 11.01 15.10 16.91
CA PRO A 123 10.77 16.07 17.99
C PRO A 123 10.27 17.43 17.49
N VAL A 124 10.60 17.77 16.24
CA VAL A 124 10.11 18.98 15.57
C VAL A 124 8.86 18.59 14.76
N PRO A 125 7.66 19.13 15.08
CA PRO A 125 6.42 18.71 14.42
C PRO A 125 6.41 18.85 12.90
N SER A 126 7.13 19.84 12.35
CA SER A 126 7.23 20.07 10.91
C SER A 126 8.15 19.09 10.17
N GLU A 127 8.91 18.27 10.89
CA GLU A 127 9.85 17.30 10.33
C GLU A 127 9.33 15.86 10.43
N SER A 128 8.13 15.67 10.96
CA SER A 128 7.50 14.35 10.97
C SER A 128 7.02 14.01 9.56
N TYR A 129 7.26 12.77 9.14
CA TYR A 129 6.94 12.32 7.78
C TYR A 129 6.43 10.88 7.80
N HIS A 130 5.82 10.47 6.71
CA HIS A 130 5.41 9.09 6.50
C HIS A 130 6.44 8.36 5.64
N GLN A 131 6.62 7.09 5.94
CA GLN A 131 7.41 6.21 5.08
C GLN A 131 6.61 4.93 4.80
N ILE A 132 6.84 4.35 3.63
CA ILE A 132 6.13 3.17 3.15
C ILE A 132 7.02 1.95 3.34
N ASP A 133 6.47 0.91 3.96
CA ASP A 133 7.10 -0.42 3.94
C ASP A 133 6.97 -1.00 2.53
N THR A 134 8.02 -0.85 1.73
CA THR A 134 8.06 -1.27 0.33
C THR A 134 8.02 -2.77 0.15
N SER A 135 8.20 -3.59 1.19
CA SER A 135 8.04 -5.06 1.12
C SER A 135 6.58 -5.51 1.25
N ARG A 136 5.72 -4.64 1.81
CA ARG A 136 4.29 -4.88 2.02
C ARG A 136 3.38 -4.08 1.12
N CYS A 137 3.89 -3.00 0.55
CA CYS A 137 3.17 -2.23 -0.45
C CYS A 137 2.69 -3.14 -1.60
N ILE A 138 1.42 -3.01 -1.96
CA ILE A 138 0.81 -3.79 -3.05
C ILE A 138 0.69 -3.00 -4.37
N GLY A 139 1.25 -1.78 -4.42
CA GLY A 139 1.19 -0.93 -5.62
C GLY A 139 -0.24 -0.60 -6.07
N CYS A 140 -1.18 -0.47 -5.13
CA CYS A 140 -2.61 -0.24 -5.42
C CYS A 140 -2.95 1.18 -5.89
N GLN A 141 -1.99 2.12 -5.80
CA GLN A 141 -2.11 3.52 -6.25
C GLN A 141 -3.11 4.40 -5.48
N MET A 142 -3.89 3.83 -4.56
CA MET A 142 -4.91 4.55 -3.78
C MET A 142 -4.33 5.67 -2.92
N CYS A 143 -3.09 5.55 -2.44
CA CYS A 143 -2.44 6.60 -1.66
C CYS A 143 -2.00 7.81 -2.50
N TYR A 144 -1.96 7.68 -3.83
CA TYR A 144 -1.57 8.73 -4.76
C TYR A 144 -2.82 9.42 -5.33
N ARG A 145 -3.74 8.66 -5.93
CA ARG A 145 -4.96 9.16 -6.59
C ARG A 145 -6.20 8.40 -6.10
N SER A 146 -7.31 9.10 -5.90
CA SER A 146 -8.63 8.45 -5.75
C SER A 146 -9.22 8.18 -7.13
N PRO A 147 -9.33 6.91 -7.59
CA PRO A 147 -9.88 6.60 -8.91
C PRO A 147 -11.40 6.85 -8.96
N ASN A 148 -12.10 6.66 -7.84
CA ASN A 148 -13.56 6.73 -7.80
C ASN A 148 -14.09 8.17 -7.86
N ASP A 149 -13.30 9.13 -7.35
CA ASP A 149 -13.72 10.53 -7.22
C ASP A 149 -13.10 11.44 -8.29
N SER A 150 -12.14 10.92 -9.08
CA SER A 150 -11.54 11.64 -10.20
C SER A 150 -12.48 11.63 -11.42
N SER A 151 -12.52 12.73 -12.17
CA SER A 151 -13.23 12.83 -13.45
C SER A 151 -12.26 13.12 -14.61
N GLU A 152 -12.79 13.28 -15.82
CA GLU A 152 -12.00 13.75 -16.97
C GLU A 152 -11.46 15.18 -16.77
N PHE A 153 -12.17 16.02 -16.01
CA PHE A 153 -11.85 17.44 -15.85
C PHE A 153 -11.00 17.75 -14.62
N TYR A 154 -10.97 16.85 -13.63
CA TYR A 154 -10.19 17.05 -12.42
C TYR A 154 -9.69 15.73 -11.84
N GLN A 155 -8.47 15.77 -11.32
CA GLN A 155 -7.82 14.66 -10.65
C GLN A 155 -7.83 14.91 -9.14
N LEU A 156 -8.51 14.04 -8.39
CA LEU A 156 -8.45 14.10 -6.93
C LEU A 156 -7.24 13.31 -6.43
N THR A 157 -6.21 14.03 -6.00
CA THR A 157 -5.03 13.46 -5.36
C THR A 157 -5.29 13.24 -3.87
N ILE A 158 -4.84 12.11 -3.34
CA ILE A 158 -4.94 11.82 -1.91
C ILE A 158 -3.83 12.54 -1.13
N CYS A 159 -2.64 12.61 -1.71
CA CYS A 159 -1.56 13.41 -1.15
C CYS A 159 -1.68 14.86 -1.65
N PRO A 160 -1.97 15.83 -0.77
CA PRO A 160 -2.09 17.23 -1.18
C PRO A 160 -0.73 17.85 -1.57
N TRP A 161 0.37 17.26 -1.10
CA TRP A 161 1.74 17.77 -1.28
C TRP A 161 2.49 17.16 -2.45
N ASN A 162 1.87 16.23 -3.18
CA ASN A 162 2.55 15.44 -4.21
C ASN A 162 3.87 14.80 -3.72
N ALA A 163 3.87 14.29 -2.48
CA ALA A 163 5.04 13.74 -1.82
C ALA A 163 5.27 12.25 -2.12
N ILE A 164 4.46 11.62 -2.98
CA ILE A 164 4.53 10.19 -3.26
C ILE A 164 5.04 9.98 -4.67
N ASP A 165 6.20 9.34 -4.78
CA ASP A 165 6.76 8.88 -6.04
C ASP A 165 6.28 7.45 -6.32
N MET A 166 5.69 7.24 -7.50
CA MET A 166 5.36 5.90 -8.00
C MET A 166 6.46 5.42 -8.94
N LEU A 167 6.92 4.20 -8.73
CA LEU A 167 8.01 3.59 -9.49
C LEU A 167 7.54 2.28 -10.12
N HIS A 168 8.12 1.94 -11.26
CA HIS A 168 8.11 0.55 -11.72
C HIS A 168 8.89 -0.30 -10.71
N ASN A 169 8.30 -1.41 -10.26
CA ASN A 169 8.97 -2.28 -9.30
C ASN A 169 10.11 -3.05 -10.00
N PRO A 170 11.38 -2.76 -9.68
CA PRO A 170 12.52 -3.42 -10.31
C PRO A 170 12.49 -4.94 -10.05
N ASN A 171 11.96 -5.39 -8.92
CA ASN A 171 11.86 -6.83 -8.60
C ASN A 171 10.87 -7.59 -9.50
N SER A 172 9.91 -6.89 -10.11
CA SER A 172 8.91 -7.52 -10.99
C SER A 172 9.32 -7.54 -12.45
N LYS A 173 10.02 -6.50 -12.88
CA LYS A 173 10.51 -6.31 -14.25
C LYS A 173 11.83 -5.52 -14.14
N PRO A 174 12.96 -6.19 -13.90
CA PRO A 174 14.24 -5.54 -13.83
C PRO A 174 14.63 -4.97 -15.20
N ASP A 175 15.36 -3.86 -15.19
CA ASP A 175 16.00 -3.34 -16.40
C ASP A 175 17.18 -4.27 -16.79
N ASP A 176 17.55 -4.27 -18.09
CA ASP A 176 18.63 -5.13 -18.61
C ASP A 176 19.98 -4.83 -17.93
N VAL A 177 20.19 -3.57 -17.54
CA VAL A 177 21.37 -3.07 -16.85
C VAL A 177 20.91 -2.27 -15.63
N SER A 178 21.45 -2.63 -14.47
CA SER A 178 21.17 -1.90 -13.23
C SER A 178 21.79 -0.50 -13.25
N VAL A 179 21.07 0.48 -12.70
CA VAL A 179 21.56 1.86 -12.55
C VAL A 179 22.76 1.95 -11.60
N LEU A 180 22.88 0.98 -10.68
CA LEU A 180 23.94 0.92 -9.68
C LEU A 180 25.22 0.25 -10.21
N LEU A 181 25.13 -0.52 -11.30
CA LEU A 181 26.23 -1.32 -11.82
C LEU A 181 27.49 -0.51 -12.16
N PRO A 182 27.40 0.67 -12.82
CA PRO A 182 28.59 1.46 -13.15
C PRO A 182 29.40 1.93 -11.94
N TYR A 183 28.74 2.04 -10.79
CA TYR A 183 29.30 2.56 -9.55
C TYR A 183 29.77 1.47 -8.59
N TYR A 184 29.54 0.19 -8.90
CA TYR A 184 29.92 -0.91 -8.02
C TYR A 184 31.29 -1.50 -8.42
N ARG A 185 32.22 -1.57 -7.46
CA ARG A 185 33.58 -2.11 -7.63
C ARG A 185 33.87 -3.32 -6.73
N GLY A 186 32.87 -3.84 -6.04
CA GLY A 186 33.07 -4.98 -5.14
C GLY A 186 33.33 -6.28 -5.89
N ALA A 187 33.75 -7.30 -5.14
CA ALA A 187 34.23 -8.56 -5.71
C ALA A 187 33.11 -9.48 -6.24
N SER A 188 31.88 -9.31 -5.77
CA SER A 188 30.76 -10.17 -6.16
C SER A 188 30.07 -9.67 -7.43
N THR A 189 29.89 -10.57 -8.39
CA THR A 189 29.20 -10.26 -9.66
C THR A 189 27.69 -10.54 -9.61
N ASP A 190 27.23 -11.40 -8.70
CA ASP A 190 25.83 -11.81 -8.57
C ASP A 190 25.17 -11.10 -7.37
N LEU A 191 24.84 -9.83 -7.58
CA LEU A 191 24.18 -8.99 -6.59
C LEU A 191 22.66 -8.97 -6.79
N PRO A 192 21.87 -8.78 -5.72
CA PRO A 192 20.42 -8.60 -5.81
C PRO A 192 20.09 -7.18 -6.30
N TRP A 193 20.49 -6.84 -7.53
CA TRP A 193 20.32 -5.51 -8.14
C TRP A 193 18.91 -4.92 -7.97
N PRO A 194 17.82 -5.66 -8.23
CA PRO A 194 16.49 -5.08 -8.14
C PRO A 194 16.13 -4.62 -6.72
N LYS A 195 16.60 -5.36 -5.72
CA LYS A 195 16.34 -5.05 -4.32
C LYS A 195 17.23 -3.91 -3.82
N LEU A 196 18.46 -3.82 -4.33
CA LEU A 196 19.35 -2.69 -4.09
C LEU A 196 18.77 -1.41 -4.69
N GLU A 197 18.24 -1.47 -5.91
CA GLU A 197 17.60 -0.31 -6.56
C GLU A 197 16.40 0.18 -5.75
N GLU A 198 15.52 -0.72 -5.33
CA GLU A 198 14.35 -0.37 -4.51
C GLU A 198 14.72 0.41 -3.24
N TYR A 199 15.65 -0.12 -2.44
CA TYR A 199 16.04 0.53 -1.18
C TYR A 199 17.02 1.68 -1.38
N GLY A 200 17.84 1.64 -2.42
CA GLY A 200 18.69 2.76 -2.80
C GLY A 200 17.85 3.98 -3.16
N TYR A 201 16.68 3.81 -3.81
CA TYR A 201 15.76 4.94 -4.01
C TYR A 201 15.26 5.53 -2.70
N GLN A 202 14.92 4.65 -1.75
CA GLN A 202 14.39 5.09 -0.47
C GLN A 202 15.46 5.85 0.34
N LEU A 203 16.72 5.39 0.27
CA LEU A 203 17.87 6.12 0.81
C LEU A 203 18.10 7.46 0.10
N PHE A 204 17.92 7.52 -1.22
CA PHE A 204 18.01 8.76 -1.98
C PHE A 204 16.97 9.80 -1.53
N LEU A 205 15.71 9.39 -1.34
CA LEU A 205 14.65 10.31 -0.93
C LEU A 205 14.69 10.70 0.56
N ASP A 206 14.88 9.72 1.44
CA ASP A 206 14.68 9.93 2.88
C ASP A 206 16.00 10.08 3.65
N GLY A 207 17.12 9.64 3.06
CA GLY A 207 18.42 9.51 3.72
C GLY A 207 18.47 8.41 4.78
N GLU A 208 17.35 7.76 5.09
CA GLU A 208 17.24 6.73 6.10
C GLU A 208 16.15 5.72 5.78
N VAL A 209 16.40 4.46 6.11
CA VAL A 209 15.45 3.36 5.93
C VAL A 209 15.38 2.57 7.23
N PHE A 210 14.17 2.17 7.58
CA PHE A 210 13.93 1.35 8.74
C PHE A 210 13.47 -0.03 8.30
N LEU A 211 14.11 -1.05 8.83
CA LEU A 211 13.84 -2.44 8.51
C LEU A 211 13.40 -3.20 9.76
N PRO A 212 12.53 -4.21 9.63
CA PRO A 212 12.20 -5.08 10.75
C PRO A 212 13.42 -5.88 11.20
N ALA A 213 13.71 -5.89 12.50
CA ALA A 213 14.91 -6.53 13.06
C ALA A 213 14.96 -8.06 12.84
N SER A 214 13.82 -8.69 12.53
CA SER A 214 13.72 -10.12 12.26
C SER A 214 14.20 -10.53 10.87
N GLU A 215 14.21 -9.62 9.89
CA GLU A 215 14.40 -9.97 8.47
C GLU A 215 15.86 -9.93 8.04
N LYS A 216 16.57 -11.03 8.28
CA LYS A 216 18.00 -11.20 7.96
C LYS A 216 18.35 -10.98 6.49
N SER A 217 17.44 -11.31 5.57
CA SER A 217 17.63 -11.14 4.13
C SER A 217 17.76 -9.65 3.75
N LEU A 218 16.94 -8.79 4.36
CA LEU A 218 16.97 -7.35 4.13
C LEU A 218 18.24 -6.73 4.74
N HIS A 219 18.63 -7.17 5.94
CA HIS A 219 19.89 -6.75 6.55
C HIS A 219 21.10 -7.10 5.68
N ARG A 220 21.08 -8.24 4.98
CA ARG A 220 22.15 -8.61 4.04
C ARG A 220 22.23 -7.67 2.84
N VAL A 221 21.10 -7.13 2.37
CA VAL A 221 21.09 -6.11 1.31
C VAL A 221 21.74 -4.82 1.79
N PHE A 222 21.45 -4.38 3.01
CA PHE A 222 22.03 -3.16 3.57
C PHE A 222 23.52 -3.30 3.91
N GLN A 223 23.99 -4.51 4.24
CA GLN A 223 25.42 -4.77 4.38
C GLN A 223 26.21 -4.46 3.11
N LEU A 224 25.63 -4.68 1.92
CA LEU A 224 26.28 -4.33 0.65
C LEU A 224 26.44 -2.81 0.50
N PHE A 225 25.47 -2.03 0.98
CA PHE A 225 25.58 -0.57 1.03
C PHE A 225 26.60 -0.06 2.06
N GLN A 226 26.94 -0.87 3.07
CA GLN A 226 27.96 -0.55 4.08
C GLN A 226 29.38 -0.90 3.62
N GLU A 227 29.55 -1.68 2.55
CA GLU A 227 30.88 -1.99 2.01
C GLU A 227 31.50 -0.76 1.32
N GLN A 228 32.81 -0.54 1.50
CA GLN A 228 33.58 0.48 0.75
C GLN A 228 33.85 0.00 -0.69
N SER A 229 32.78 -0.21 -1.43
CA SER A 229 32.79 -0.79 -2.77
C SER A 229 32.08 0.08 -3.80
N TRP A 230 31.60 1.25 -3.39
CA TRP A 230 30.82 2.17 -4.21
C TRP A 230 31.69 3.33 -4.66
N MET A 231 31.74 3.57 -5.96
CA MET A 231 32.61 4.54 -6.59
C MET A 231 31.98 5.92 -6.60
N TYR A 232 32.61 6.88 -5.92
CA TYR A 232 32.27 8.31 -6.08
C TYR A 232 33.10 8.94 -7.21
N SER A 233 34.39 8.62 -7.24
CA SER A 233 35.36 9.03 -8.28
C SER A 233 36.16 7.81 -8.75
N GLU A 234 36.94 7.91 -9.83
CA GLU A 234 37.78 6.78 -10.28
C GLU A 234 38.82 6.33 -9.22
N GLU A 235 39.12 7.18 -8.26
CA GLU A 235 40.17 7.00 -7.25
C GLU A 235 39.61 6.65 -5.86
N ASP A 236 38.34 7.00 -5.58
CA ASP A 236 37.75 6.93 -4.25
C ASP A 236 36.51 6.03 -4.19
N ASN A 237 36.52 5.15 -3.18
CA ASN A 237 35.36 4.36 -2.79
C ASN A 237 34.73 4.94 -1.52
N VAL A 238 33.41 4.91 -1.46
CA VAL A 238 32.60 5.35 -0.33
C VAL A 238 31.70 4.21 0.17
N GLN A 239 31.22 4.36 1.41
CA GLN A 239 30.12 3.57 1.95
C GLN A 239 28.85 4.38 1.76
N ILE A 240 27.81 3.81 1.16
CA ILE A 240 26.54 4.52 0.99
C ILE A 240 25.81 4.63 2.32
N VAL A 241 25.88 3.59 3.15
CA VAL A 241 25.21 3.50 4.45
C VAL A 241 26.25 3.43 5.57
N GLN A 242 25.96 4.10 6.69
CA GLN A 242 26.79 4.09 7.89
C GLN A 242 26.99 2.67 8.43
N SER A 243 28.20 2.38 8.93
CA SER A 243 28.52 1.07 9.50
C SER A 243 27.78 0.82 10.83
N GLU A 244 27.63 1.88 11.63
CA GLU A 244 26.84 1.84 12.86
C GLU A 244 25.35 1.91 12.52
N VAL A 245 24.57 1.05 13.16
CA VAL A 245 23.12 0.98 12.99
C VAL A 245 22.43 1.30 14.30
N GLU A 246 21.30 1.99 14.22
CA GLU A 246 20.48 2.25 15.41
C GLU A 246 19.39 1.20 15.54
N GLU A 247 19.46 0.39 16.59
CA GLU A 247 18.46 -0.61 16.90
C GLU A 247 17.37 -0.03 17.80
N GLY A 248 16.12 -0.25 17.42
CA GLY A 248 14.95 0.16 18.17
C GLY A 248 14.06 -1.02 18.55
N THR A 249 12.87 -0.72 19.07
CA THR A 249 11.90 -1.76 19.45
C THR A 249 11.29 -2.43 18.21
N GLY A 250 11.91 -3.52 17.75
CA GLY A 250 11.44 -4.32 16.61
C GLY A 250 11.96 -3.89 15.24
N TYR A 251 12.83 -2.86 15.18
CA TYR A 251 13.37 -2.33 13.93
C TYR A 251 14.87 -2.00 14.05
N VAL A 252 15.51 -1.88 12.89
CA VAL A 252 16.88 -1.37 12.71
C VAL A 252 16.82 -0.21 11.74
N ARG A 253 17.40 0.94 12.11
CA ARG A 253 17.52 2.11 11.25
C ARG A 253 18.88 2.13 10.58
N TYR A 254 18.87 2.23 9.26
CA TYR A 254 20.03 2.48 8.41
C TYR A 254 19.99 3.92 7.93
N ARG A 255 21.13 4.61 8.03
CA ARG A 255 21.27 6.00 7.60
C ARG A 255 22.35 6.10 6.53
N ALA A 256 22.08 6.85 5.47
CA ALA A 256 23.06 7.15 4.45
C ALA A 256 24.16 8.07 4.99
N THR A 257 25.39 7.87 4.55
CA THR A 257 26.49 8.82 4.76
C THR A 257 26.28 10.08 3.92
N GLU A 258 27.03 11.15 4.19
CA GLU A 258 26.92 12.37 3.40
C GLU A 258 27.38 12.13 1.96
N GLU A 259 28.55 11.51 1.79
CA GLU A 259 29.12 11.12 0.49
C GLU A 259 28.24 10.08 -0.21
N GLY A 260 27.62 9.18 0.56
CA GLY A 260 26.65 8.22 0.07
C GLY A 260 25.41 8.88 -0.51
N ARG A 261 24.90 9.94 0.12
CA ARG A 261 23.76 10.71 -0.42
C ARG A 261 24.13 11.43 -1.71
N GLU A 262 25.28 12.08 -1.76
CA GLU A 262 25.76 12.71 -3.00
C GLU A 262 25.90 11.69 -4.14
N LEU A 263 26.41 10.48 -3.82
CA LEU A 263 26.51 9.41 -4.81
C LEU A 263 25.13 8.93 -5.26
N LEU A 264 24.18 8.76 -4.33
CA LEU A 264 22.80 8.38 -4.65
C LEU A 264 22.12 9.45 -5.53
N ASP A 265 22.41 10.74 -5.32
CA ASP A 265 21.91 11.82 -6.18
C ASP A 265 22.41 11.66 -7.62
N CYS A 266 23.68 11.28 -7.81
CA CYS A 266 24.22 10.96 -9.14
C CYS A 266 23.59 9.69 -9.74
N MET A 267 23.42 8.63 -8.95
CA MET A 267 22.86 7.36 -9.41
C MET A 267 21.40 7.50 -9.88
N TYR A 268 20.58 8.23 -9.12
CA TYR A 268 19.15 8.30 -9.35
C TYR A 268 18.69 9.57 -10.07
N GLN A 269 19.64 10.38 -10.55
CA GLN A 269 19.35 11.53 -11.40
C GLN A 269 18.56 11.11 -12.65
N GLY A 270 17.31 11.59 -12.75
CA GLY A 270 16.46 11.28 -13.90
C GLY A 270 15.96 9.83 -13.93
N TRP A 271 15.98 9.11 -12.80
CA TRP A 271 15.38 7.78 -12.75
C TRP A 271 13.88 7.84 -13.08
N LYS A 272 13.39 6.78 -13.74
CA LYS A 272 12.12 6.70 -14.47
C LYS A 272 10.92 6.64 -13.50
N ARG A 273 10.63 7.77 -12.87
CA ARG A 273 9.41 7.99 -12.09
C ARG A 273 8.19 7.93 -13.00
N ILE A 274 7.13 7.34 -12.47
CA ILE A 274 5.83 7.32 -13.12
C ILE A 274 5.03 8.47 -12.54
N PHE A 275 4.79 9.49 -13.37
CA PHE A 275 3.79 10.50 -13.08
C PHE A 275 2.46 10.04 -13.70
N MET A 276 1.37 10.17 -12.94
CA MET A 276 0.01 9.85 -13.41
C MET A 276 -0.80 11.12 -13.68
N ASP A 277 -0.12 12.16 -14.14
CA ASP A 277 -0.65 13.45 -14.56
C ASP A 277 -1.29 13.42 -15.96
#